data_AF-A0A971NFX3-F1
#
_entry.id   AF-A0A971NFX3-F1
#
_cell.length_a   1.000
_cell.length_b   1.000
_cell.length_c   1.000
_cell.angle_alpha   90.00
_cell.angle_beta   90.00
_cell.angle_gamma   90.00
#
_symmetry.space_group_name_H-M   'P 1'
#
loop_
_entity.id
_entity.type
_entity.pdbx_description
1 polymer ?
#
loop_
_entity_poly.entity_id
_entity_poly.type
_entity_poly.pdbx_seq_one_letter_code
_entity_poly.pdbx_strand_id
1 'polypeptide(L)' 'MRCPACKGLQVGRVGSDHFYCWNCYIEFAVRKDRVSMYEVAEDGTLVSIEDSHDIMN' A
#
# COMPACT_ATOMS: atom_id res chain seq x y z
N MET A 1 -3.61 -13.29 -0.97
CA MET A 1 -3.79 -11.85 -1.23
C MET A 1 -2.84 -11.43 -2.35
N ARG A 2 -3.20 -10.43 -3.16
CA ARG A 2 -2.34 -9.88 -4.22
C ARG A 2 -2.11 -8.40 -3.99
N CYS A 3 -0.92 -7.94 -4.32
CA CYS A 3 -0.58 -6.52 -4.23
C CYS A 3 -1.50 -5.70 -5.15
N PRO A 4 -2.17 -4.63 -4.67
CA PRO A 4 -3.05 -3.83 -5.51
C PRO A 4 -2.29 -3.10 -6.63
N ALA A 5 -1.02 -2.73 -6.40
CA ALA A 5 -0.16 -2.06 -7.38
C ALA A 5 0.36 -3.01 -8.47
N CYS A 6 1.09 -4.08 -8.11
CA CYS A 6 1.74 -4.96 -9.09
C CYS A 6 1.02 -6.29 -9.37
N LYS A 7 -0.07 -6.59 -8.65
CA LYS A 7 -0.80 -7.89 -8.69
C LYS A 7 0.04 -9.13 -8.33
N GLY A 8 1.27 -8.91 -7.87
CA GLY A 8 2.21 -9.93 -7.42
C GLY A 8 1.80 -10.59 -6.10
N LEU A 9 2.46 -11.71 -5.80
CA LEU A 9 2.21 -12.55 -4.62
C LEU A 9 3.22 -12.33 -3.49
N GLN A 10 4.23 -11.48 -3.70
CA GLN A 10 5.23 -11.11 -2.69
C GLN A 10 4.62 -10.14 -1.68
N VAL A 11 3.57 -10.59 -0.98
CA VAL A 11 2.77 -9.82 -0.02
C VAL A 11 2.73 -10.57 1.31
N GLY A 12 3.11 -9.90 2.39
CA GLY A 12 3.01 -10.38 3.77
C GLY A 12 1.96 -9.61 4.57
N ARG A 13 1.39 -10.22 5.60
CA ARG A 13 0.50 -9.55 6.56
C ARG A 13 1.34 -8.93 7.67
N VAL A 14 1.14 -7.64 7.95
CA VAL A 14 1.88 -6.88 8.97
C VAL A 14 0.98 -6.38 10.11
N GLY A 15 -0.34 -6.47 9.95
CA GLY A 15 -1.34 -6.19 10.97
C GLY A 15 -2.66 -6.88 10.68
N SER A 16 -3.71 -6.62 11.46
CA SER A 16 -5.02 -7.30 11.30
C SER A 16 -5.56 -7.15 9.87
N ASP A 17 -5.58 -5.95 9.32
CA ASP A 17 -6.07 -5.68 7.97
C ASP A 17 -4.99 -5.07 7.06
N HIS A 18 -3.73 -5.13 7.48
CA HIS A 18 -2.59 -4.46 6.87
C HIS A 18 -1.61 -5.45 6.25
N PHE A 19 -1.15 -5.11 5.05
CA PHE A 19 -0.31 -5.97 4.23
C PHE A 19 0.79 -5.16 3.57
N TYR A 20 1.97 -5.77 3.44
CA TYR A 20 3.15 -5.15 2.84
C TYR A 20 3.60 -5.92 1.61
N CYS A 21 3.92 -5.23 0.51
CA CYS A 21 4.46 -5.85 -0.70
C CYS A 21 5.96 -5.60 -0.85
N TRP A 22 6.74 -6.69 -0.83
CA TRP A 22 8.21 -6.62 -0.91
C TRP A 22 8.74 -6.05 -2.23
N ASN A 23 8.00 -6.22 -3.33
CA ASN A 23 8.42 -5.73 -4.65
C ASN A 23 8.12 -4.25 -4.87
N CYS A 24 7.10 -3.73 -4.19
CA CYS A 24 6.59 -2.38 -4.43
C CYS A 24 6.94 -1.41 -3.31
N TYR A 25 7.43 -1.90 -2.17
CA TYR A 25 7.67 -1.10 -0.97
C TYR A 25 6.41 -0.33 -0.54
N ILE A 26 5.24 -0.97 -0.67
CA ILE A 26 3.95 -0.39 -0.25
C ILE A 26 3.34 -1.20 0.88
N GLU A 27 2.79 -0.50 1.85
CA GLU A 27 1.82 -1.03 2.80
C GLU A 27 0.41 -0.67 2.32
N PHE A 28 -0.55 -1.58 2.48
CA PHE A 28 -1.94 -1.31 2.19
C PHE A 28 -2.87 -1.97 3.20
N ALA A 29 -3.95 -1.27 3.52
CA ALA A 29 -4.99 -1.73 4.42
C ALA A 29 -6.27 -2.03 3.65
N VAL A 30 -6.88 -3.19 3.88
CA VAL A 30 -8.12 -3.59 3.23
C VAL A 30 -9.25 -3.55 4.25
N ARG A 31 -10.18 -2.59 4.12
CA ARG A 31 -11.33 -2.44 5.02
C ARG A 31 -12.62 -2.39 4.22
N LYS A 32 -13.42 -3.46 4.34
CA LYS A 32 -14.67 -3.66 3.57
C LYS A 32 -14.40 -3.49 2.07
N ASP A 33 -14.84 -2.38 1.48
CA ASP A 33 -14.73 -2.06 0.05
C ASP A 33 -13.69 -0.98 -0.26
N ARG A 34 -12.84 -0.63 0.70
CA ARG A 34 -11.77 0.37 0.51
C ARG A 34 -10.39 -0.23 0.72
N VAL A 35 -9.46 0.20 -0.11
CA VAL A 35 -8.04 -0.11 -0.01
C VAL A 35 -7.29 1.20 0.12
N SER A 36 -6.73 1.46 1.29
CA SER A 36 -5.81 2.59 1.49
C SER A 36 -4.38 2.09 1.28
N MET A 37 -3.57 2.87 0.56
CA MET A 37 -2.21 2.51 0.19
C MET A 37 -1.21 3.55 0.66
N TYR A 38 -0.06 3.08 1.11
CA TYR A 38 1.01 3.88 1.65
C TYR A 38 2.34 3.40 1.05
N GLU A 39 3.14 4.31 0.51
CA GLU A 39 4.53 4.05 0.20
C GLU A 39 5.33 4.02 1.52
N VAL A 40 6.22 3.06 1.65
CA VAL A 40 7.14 2.96 2.79
C VAL A 40 8.44 3.64 2.39
N ALA A 41 8.70 4.80 2.98
CA ALA A 41 9.94 5.54 2.75
C ALA A 41 11.16 4.78 3.31
N GLU A 42 12.36 5.21 2.95
CA GLU A 42 13.62 4.57 3.37
C GLU A 42 13.80 4.56 4.90
N ASP A 43 13.26 5.55 5.60
CA ASP A 43 13.27 5.66 7.06
C ASP A 43 12.14 4.86 7.73
N GLY A 44 11.31 4.17 6.95
CA GLY A 44 10.18 3.37 7.42
C GLY A 44 8.90 4.16 7.67
N THR A 45 8.87 5.47 7.39
CA THR A 45 7.64 6.26 7.48
C THR A 45 6.67 5.90 6.35
N LEU A 46 5.38 6.11 6.61
CA LEU A 46 4.30 5.81 5.66
C LEU A 46 3.81 7.09 4.97
N VAL A 47 3.91 7.13 3.65
CA VAL A 47 3.43 8.23 2.80
C VAL A 47 2.16 7.79 2.07
N SER A 48 1.04 8.46 2.33
CA SER A 48 -0.24 8.12 1.69
C SER A 48 -0.18 8.32 0.18
N ILE A 49 -0.60 7.30 -0.58
CA ILE A 49 -0.72 7.37 -2.04
C ILE A 49 -2.09 7.97 -2.45
N GLU A 50 -3.05 8.06 -1.51
CA GLU A 50 -4.38 8.64 -1.77
C GLU A 50 -4.33 10.17 -2.03
N ASP A 51 -3.23 10.85 -1.68
CA ASP A 51 -3.07 12.31 -1.79
C ASP A 51 -2.48 12.80 -3.14
N SER A 52 -2.36 11.93 -4.15
CA SER A 52 -1.83 12.33 -5.47
C SER A 52 -2.90 12.74 -6.50
N HIS A 53 -4.13 13.11 -6.08
CA HIS A 53 -5.16 13.67 -6.96
C HIS A 53 -5.13 15.21 -7.03
N ASP A 54 -3.95 15.81 -7.12
CA ASP A 54 -3.81 17.26 -7.40
C ASP A 54 -2.55 17.60 -8.22
N ILE A 55 -2.20 16.75 -9.21
CA ILE A 55 -1.32 17.13 -10.33
C ILE A 55 -1.90 16.56 -11.63
N MET A 56 -3.16 16.90 -11.93
CA MET A 56 -3.69 16.90 -13.29
C MET A 56 -4.74 18.01 -13.40
N ASN A 57 -4.32 19.26 -13.16
CA ASN A 57 -5.00 20.41 -13.75
C ASN A 57 -4.05 21.54 -14.09
#